data_AF-A0AAD0YF31-F1
#
_entry.id   AF-A0AAD0YF31-F1
#
_cell.length_a   1.000
_cell.length_b   1.000
_cell.length_c   1.000
_cell.angle_alpha   90.00
_cell.angle_beta   90.00
_cell.angle_gamma   90.00
#
_symmetry.space_group_name_H-M   'P 1'
#
loop_
_entity.id
_entity.type
_entity.pdbx_description
1 polymer ?
#
loop_
_entity_poly.entity_id
_entity_poly.type
_entity_poly.pdbx_seq_one_letter_code
_entity_poly.pdbx_strand_id
1 'polypeptide(L)'
;MNDLILHISDLHVSDQSGDLGPANGNTYLTLDRATNTAYIKQFTDKVKDIEYNQLYLLVTGDISNIGEFNEFSEAYHLLDLIMKELQISKEHILLIPGDHDVHRDTIKDAIRRGISEEDRQILKFNNFNEFYHKIKGSNIDCTKSIFDHLVVGDILLLAVNSNYIVQQNGGHGFLPNVEFECELAEFRNNFQNHEIILCLHHNLEGEHEDKKFGQWDETNRRHLSTILERNRVKCVLNGNEHTANSKILADSEGVILSDSGPFSSKGNPRATFKIYEIETSGGSLILQNKVYELRSISSTREGAFGGWGKLNYEDIKKVELENFVLRKAPESQENDSIDFLPENTDQQEIPLEEQSSLLQTETVLDHEAESSISTEEEKKSEIRIYENKVLQDNLYEIVKEKKLFHQGHFHWSETSRAHNWIDIGRLLENFEDLYFAQNTIIDVLEKMELIEQADLIIGLGYEGNMIASKASLKYPQKYTYLPYSYRWLDHNKFENKLNLQNDDKKYKTVILITDVVNDGRTIRKLVGKADREKTFFDNVEKIIVVSLFYTGDQKLNHDILNYERLPKEYQKNDEKINNIEFYSVRQLKIEKCPYGEDYKTECFILRDNLHCVHKFYTEQ
;
A
#
# COMPACT_ATOMS: atom_id res chain seq x y z
N MET A 1 -24.27 8.66 -19.65
CA MET A 1 -24.18 9.66 -18.58
C MET A 1 -24.10 8.89 -17.29
N ASN A 2 -23.12 9.21 -16.46
CA ASN A 2 -22.86 8.52 -15.21
C ASN A 2 -23.51 9.29 -14.04
N ASP A 3 -23.57 8.64 -12.88
CA ASP A 3 -23.95 9.31 -11.62
C ASP A 3 -22.75 10.10 -11.07
N LEU A 4 -23.03 11.25 -10.47
CA LEU A 4 -22.02 12.18 -9.93
C LEU A 4 -22.22 12.43 -8.44
N ILE A 5 -21.13 12.38 -7.68
CA ILE A 5 -21.07 12.90 -6.31
C ILE A 5 -20.42 14.29 -6.35
N LEU A 6 -21.19 15.32 -6.04
CA LEU A 6 -20.72 16.69 -5.83
C LEU A 6 -20.28 16.84 -4.38
N HIS A 7 -19.00 17.15 -4.17
CA HIS A 7 -18.36 17.22 -2.86
C HIS A 7 -17.89 18.65 -2.57
N ILE A 8 -18.43 19.21 -1.49
CA ILE A 8 -18.06 20.51 -0.93
C ILE A 8 -17.79 20.37 0.57
N SER A 9 -16.97 21.24 1.13
CA SER A 9 -16.63 21.26 2.54
C SER A 9 -16.29 22.69 2.97
N ASP A 10 -16.23 22.95 4.27
CA ASP A 10 -15.66 24.18 4.83
C ASP A 10 -16.31 25.44 4.24
N LEU A 11 -17.64 25.45 4.32
CA LEU A 11 -18.48 26.56 3.88
C LEU A 11 -18.23 27.80 4.75
N HIS A 12 -17.94 27.61 6.04
CA HIS A 12 -17.66 28.67 7.02
C HIS A 12 -18.63 29.84 6.88
N VAL A 13 -19.95 29.57 6.91
CA VAL A 13 -20.95 30.65 6.89
C VAL A 13 -20.76 31.48 8.16
N SER A 14 -20.38 32.76 8.01
CA SER A 14 -19.85 33.53 9.15
C SER A 14 -20.62 34.81 9.44
N ASP A 15 -20.97 35.01 10.71
CA ASP A 15 -21.42 36.33 11.18
C ASP A 15 -20.24 37.33 11.18
N GLN A 16 -20.40 38.40 10.41
CA GLN A 16 -19.42 39.48 10.26
C GLN A 16 -19.59 40.60 11.30
N SER A 17 -20.58 40.50 12.20
CA SER A 17 -20.77 41.44 13.32
C SER A 17 -19.60 41.43 14.31
N GLY A 18 -19.06 40.24 14.58
CA GLY A 18 -18.13 39.98 15.68
C GLY A 18 -18.79 39.93 17.07
N ASP A 19 -20.13 40.04 17.16
CA ASP A 19 -20.85 40.13 18.45
C ASP A 19 -20.92 38.78 19.19
N LEU A 20 -20.96 37.66 18.45
CA LEU A 20 -21.07 36.30 19.00
C LEU A 20 -19.72 35.56 19.07
N GLY A 21 -18.72 36.00 18.31
CA GLY A 21 -17.42 35.33 18.23
C GLY A 21 -16.52 35.88 17.13
N PRO A 22 -15.37 35.24 16.86
CA PRO A 22 -14.45 35.66 15.80
C PRO A 22 -15.10 35.49 14.41
N ALA A 23 -15.30 36.60 13.71
CA ALA A 23 -15.74 36.63 12.32
C ALA A 23 -14.62 36.11 11.39
N ASN A 24 -14.98 35.24 10.44
CA ASN A 24 -14.08 34.81 9.38
C ASN A 24 -14.14 35.83 8.23
N GLY A 25 -13.11 36.67 8.11
CA GLY A 25 -13.01 37.63 7.00
C GLY A 25 -12.70 36.99 5.64
N ASN A 26 -12.23 35.73 5.64
CA ASN A 26 -11.75 34.99 4.47
C ASN A 26 -12.83 34.10 3.81
N THR A 27 -14.10 34.16 4.22
CA THR A 27 -15.21 33.46 3.55
C THR A 27 -16.03 34.39 2.64
N TYR A 28 -16.47 33.91 1.48
CA TYR A 28 -17.50 34.57 0.66
C TYR A 28 -18.92 34.45 1.26
N LEU A 29 -19.14 33.49 2.16
CA LEU A 29 -20.46 33.21 2.74
C LEU A 29 -20.61 33.90 4.10
N THR A 30 -21.56 34.81 4.17
CA THR A 30 -21.83 35.65 5.35
C THR A 30 -23.30 35.56 5.74
N LEU A 31 -23.80 36.45 6.62
CA LEU A 31 -25.24 36.60 6.82
C LEU A 31 -25.93 37.51 5.77
N ASP A 32 -25.20 38.03 4.77
CA ASP A 32 -25.82 38.72 3.62
C ASP A 32 -26.29 37.73 2.54
N ARG A 33 -27.57 37.39 2.64
CA ARG A 33 -28.30 36.53 1.70
C ARG A 33 -28.19 36.95 0.24
N ALA A 34 -28.12 38.24 -0.08
CA ALA A 34 -28.07 38.68 -1.48
C ALA A 34 -26.72 38.33 -2.12
N THR A 35 -25.62 38.60 -1.42
CA THR A 35 -24.26 38.22 -1.84
C THR A 35 -24.14 36.70 -1.90
N ASN A 36 -24.59 35.97 -0.88
CA ASN A 36 -24.53 34.51 -0.88
C ASN A 36 -25.32 33.90 -2.05
N THR A 37 -26.54 34.39 -2.32
CA THR A 37 -27.38 33.89 -3.43
C THR A 37 -26.68 34.03 -4.77
N ALA A 38 -25.97 35.15 -5.01
CA ALA A 38 -25.21 35.36 -6.23
C ALA A 38 -24.03 34.40 -6.35
N TYR A 39 -23.32 34.14 -5.25
CA TYR A 39 -22.22 33.18 -5.18
C TYR A 39 -22.67 31.75 -5.49
N ILE A 40 -23.73 31.30 -4.80
CA ILE A 40 -24.33 29.97 -5.00
C ILE A 40 -24.85 29.81 -6.42
N LYS A 41 -25.52 30.82 -7.00
CA LYS A 41 -25.98 30.75 -8.39
C LYS A 41 -24.82 30.55 -9.36
N GLN A 42 -23.75 31.34 -9.24
CA GLN A 42 -22.54 31.19 -10.07
C GLN A 42 -21.93 29.78 -9.96
N PHE A 43 -21.90 29.20 -8.77
CA PHE A 43 -21.50 27.81 -8.56
C PHE A 43 -22.44 26.80 -9.23
N THR A 44 -23.75 26.88 -8.96
CA THR A 44 -24.73 25.94 -9.52
C THR A 44 -24.81 26.01 -11.04
N ASP A 45 -24.66 27.19 -11.64
CA ASP A 45 -24.61 27.34 -13.09
C ASP A 45 -23.39 26.62 -13.69
N LYS A 46 -22.24 26.62 -12.99
CA LYS A 46 -21.08 25.84 -13.43
C LYS A 46 -21.30 24.33 -13.32
N VAL A 47 -22.04 23.86 -12.31
CA VAL A 47 -22.37 22.43 -12.16
C VAL A 47 -23.40 21.99 -13.22
N LYS A 48 -24.33 22.86 -13.62
CA LYS A 48 -25.29 22.59 -14.72
C LYS A 48 -24.64 22.45 -16.10
N ASP A 49 -23.42 22.97 -16.30
CA ASP A 49 -22.63 22.74 -17.53
C ASP A 49 -22.14 21.28 -17.69
N ILE A 50 -22.30 20.44 -16.66
CA ILE A 50 -21.76 19.08 -16.59
C ILE A 50 -22.90 18.09 -16.85
N GLU A 51 -22.68 17.15 -17.78
CA GLU A 51 -23.66 16.09 -18.07
C GLU A 51 -23.64 15.02 -16.98
N TYR A 52 -24.82 14.64 -16.48
CA TYR A 52 -24.99 13.58 -15.48
C TYR A 52 -26.34 12.87 -15.60
N ASN A 53 -26.43 11.67 -15.02
CA ASN A 53 -27.69 10.95 -14.87
C ASN A 53 -28.38 11.36 -13.56
N GLN A 54 -27.79 11.03 -12.40
CA GLN A 54 -28.20 11.54 -11.10
C GLN A 54 -27.04 12.26 -10.41
N LEU A 55 -27.36 13.38 -9.76
CA LEU A 55 -26.43 14.14 -8.92
C LEU A 55 -26.76 13.92 -7.44
N TYR A 56 -25.72 13.70 -6.64
CA TYR A 56 -25.78 13.53 -5.19
C TYR A 56 -24.87 14.59 -4.53
N LEU A 57 -25.26 15.12 -3.38
CA LEU A 57 -24.50 16.16 -2.66
C LEU A 57 -23.87 15.60 -1.38
N LEU A 58 -22.57 15.78 -1.24
CA LEU A 58 -21.80 15.46 -0.04
C LEU A 58 -21.25 16.75 0.58
N VAL A 59 -21.48 16.94 1.88
CA VAL A 59 -20.95 18.07 2.66
C VAL A 59 -20.17 17.55 3.88
N THR A 60 -18.84 17.69 3.89
CA THR A 60 -17.94 17.10 4.91
C THR A 60 -17.54 18.06 6.04
N GLY A 61 -18.46 18.90 6.51
CA GLY A 61 -18.27 19.72 7.71
C GLY A 61 -17.92 21.18 7.47
N ASP A 62 -17.66 21.85 8.59
CA ASP A 62 -17.46 23.29 8.75
C ASP A 62 -18.47 24.11 7.93
N ILE A 63 -19.74 23.80 8.18
CA ILE A 63 -20.88 24.45 7.54
C ILE A 63 -21.06 25.87 8.10
N SER A 64 -20.92 26.00 9.42
CA SER A 64 -20.88 27.25 10.17
C SER A 64 -19.44 27.60 10.57
N ASN A 65 -19.23 28.84 11.01
CA ASN A 65 -17.90 29.33 11.42
C ASN A 65 -17.68 29.23 12.94
N ILE A 66 -18.73 29.24 13.77
CA ILE A 66 -18.65 29.07 15.23
C ILE A 66 -19.81 28.24 15.83
N GLY A 67 -20.57 27.52 15.00
CA GLY A 67 -21.68 26.68 15.46
C GLY A 67 -22.94 27.47 15.83
N GLU A 68 -23.05 28.72 15.38
CA GLU A 68 -24.12 29.63 15.80
C GLU A 68 -25.43 29.45 15.01
N PHE A 69 -26.56 29.70 15.68
CA PHE A 69 -27.89 29.47 15.09
C PHE A 69 -28.13 30.27 13.81
N ASN A 70 -27.68 31.52 13.77
CA ASN A 70 -27.85 32.39 12.60
C ASN A 70 -27.01 31.92 11.40
N GLU A 71 -25.80 31.45 11.65
CA GLU A 71 -24.91 30.88 10.62
C GLU A 71 -25.56 29.63 10.00
N PHE A 72 -26.05 28.71 10.84
CA PHE A 72 -26.82 27.55 10.39
C PHE A 72 -28.13 27.89 9.68
N SER A 73 -28.84 28.95 10.12
CA SER A 73 -30.08 29.38 9.47
C SER A 73 -29.86 29.93 8.06
N GLU A 74 -28.71 30.56 7.79
CA GLU A 74 -28.35 30.98 6.44
C GLU A 74 -27.76 29.80 5.64
N ALA A 75 -26.91 28.96 6.24
CA ALA A 75 -26.42 27.73 5.60
C ALA A 75 -27.56 26.82 5.10
N TYR A 76 -28.65 26.69 5.87
CA TYR A 76 -29.86 26.00 5.44
C TYR A 76 -30.42 26.58 4.13
N HIS A 77 -30.48 27.92 4.01
CA HIS A 77 -30.96 28.57 2.80
C HIS A 77 -30.02 28.35 1.60
N LEU A 78 -28.70 28.32 1.82
CA LEU A 78 -27.72 28.06 0.77
C LEU A 78 -27.82 26.63 0.24
N LEU A 79 -27.90 25.63 1.12
CA LEU A 79 -28.07 24.24 0.70
C LEU A 79 -29.43 24.00 0.05
N ASP A 80 -30.53 24.57 0.58
CA ASP A 80 -31.86 24.51 -0.05
C ASP A 80 -31.85 25.15 -1.45
N LEU A 81 -31.08 26.22 -1.66
CA LEU A 81 -30.89 26.83 -2.98
C LEU A 81 -30.06 25.93 -3.92
N ILE A 82 -28.93 25.35 -3.46
CA ILE A 82 -28.14 24.38 -4.24
C ILE A 82 -29.03 23.21 -4.67
N MET A 83 -29.74 22.60 -3.72
CA MET A 83 -30.62 21.45 -3.96
C MET A 83 -31.73 21.78 -4.97
N LYS A 84 -32.33 22.97 -4.92
CA LYS A 84 -33.38 23.39 -5.88
C LYS A 84 -32.83 23.69 -7.26
N GLU A 85 -31.72 24.42 -7.36
CA GLU A 85 -31.10 24.78 -8.65
C GLU A 85 -30.52 23.56 -9.37
N LEU A 86 -30.04 22.56 -8.62
CA LEU A 86 -29.46 21.31 -9.14
C LEU A 86 -30.39 20.09 -9.07
N GLN A 87 -31.65 20.28 -8.65
CA GLN A 87 -32.69 19.24 -8.54
C GLN A 87 -32.30 18.01 -7.68
N ILE A 88 -31.51 18.24 -6.62
CA ILE A 88 -31.06 17.22 -5.67
C ILE A 88 -32.14 17.03 -4.59
N SER A 89 -32.57 15.79 -4.36
CA SER A 89 -33.59 15.49 -3.33
C SER A 89 -32.98 15.34 -1.93
N LYS A 90 -33.82 15.33 -0.88
CA LYS A 90 -33.37 15.18 0.52
C LYS A 90 -32.75 13.81 0.82
N GLU A 91 -33.09 12.84 -0.02
CA GLU A 91 -32.59 11.47 0.00
C GLU A 91 -31.21 11.37 -0.67
N HIS A 92 -30.85 12.32 -1.55
CA HIS A 92 -29.59 12.34 -2.31
C HIS A 92 -28.55 13.33 -1.73
N ILE A 93 -28.66 13.67 -0.45
CA ILE A 93 -27.69 14.51 0.27
C ILE A 93 -27.18 13.83 1.55
N LEU A 94 -25.86 13.88 1.76
CA LEU A 94 -25.19 13.44 2.98
C LEU A 94 -24.50 14.64 3.64
N LEU A 95 -24.77 14.85 4.94
CA LEU A 95 -24.27 15.98 5.72
C LEU A 95 -23.47 15.47 6.92
N ILE A 96 -22.26 15.99 7.08
CA ILE A 96 -21.35 15.68 8.19
C ILE A 96 -21.02 17.00 8.91
N PRO A 97 -21.00 17.04 10.26
CA PRO A 97 -20.54 18.21 10.99
C PRO A 97 -19.01 18.32 10.99
N GLY A 98 -18.48 19.54 10.98
CA GLY A 98 -17.07 19.81 11.30
C GLY A 98 -16.83 20.22 12.75
N ASP A 99 -15.61 20.65 13.07
CA ASP A 99 -15.24 21.04 14.42
C ASP A 99 -15.64 22.49 14.75
N HIS A 100 -15.86 23.33 13.72
CA HIS A 100 -16.51 24.62 13.86
C HIS A 100 -18.04 24.51 13.97
N ASP A 101 -18.65 23.40 13.53
CA ASP A 101 -20.10 23.13 13.72
C ASP A 101 -20.47 22.75 15.17
N VAL A 102 -19.47 22.53 16.02
CA VAL A 102 -19.62 22.28 17.45
C VAL A 102 -19.81 23.61 18.20
N HIS A 103 -20.97 23.82 18.83
CA HIS A 103 -21.27 25.09 19.48
C HIS A 103 -20.53 25.26 20.82
N ARG A 104 -19.31 25.82 20.75
CA ARG A 104 -18.32 25.89 21.85
C ARG A 104 -18.82 26.62 23.10
N ASP A 105 -19.72 27.60 22.97
CA ASP A 105 -20.26 28.34 24.12
C ASP A 105 -21.32 27.56 24.91
N THR A 106 -22.10 26.70 24.25
CA THR A 106 -22.97 25.72 24.96
C THR A 106 -22.14 24.75 25.80
N ILE A 107 -20.97 24.34 25.32
CA ILE A 107 -20.05 23.48 26.10
C ILE A 107 -19.55 24.22 27.35
N LYS A 108 -19.08 25.48 27.21
CA LYS A 108 -18.62 26.30 28.34
C LYS A 108 -19.70 26.44 29.41
N ASP A 109 -20.94 26.69 29.01
CA ASP A 109 -22.07 26.84 29.93
C ASP A 109 -22.49 25.51 30.58
N ALA A 110 -22.46 24.40 29.85
CA ALA A 110 -22.71 23.07 30.40
C ALA A 110 -21.64 22.67 31.44
N ILE A 111 -20.36 22.96 31.18
CA ILE A 111 -19.27 22.76 32.16
C ILE A 111 -19.49 23.59 33.43
N ARG A 112 -19.82 24.89 33.30
CA ARG A 112 -20.12 25.78 34.45
C ARG A 112 -21.29 25.27 35.30
N ARG A 113 -22.26 24.59 34.68
CA ARG A 113 -23.45 24.02 35.34
C ARG A 113 -23.23 22.60 35.89
N GLY A 114 -22.05 22.00 35.67
CA GLY A 114 -21.74 20.64 36.14
C GLY A 114 -22.50 19.53 35.40
N ILE A 115 -22.94 19.79 34.16
CA ILE A 115 -23.58 18.79 33.28
C ILE A 115 -22.58 17.66 32.97
N SER A 116 -23.06 16.43 32.80
CA SER A 116 -22.21 15.26 32.53
C SER A 116 -21.48 15.37 31.19
N GLU A 117 -20.42 14.58 30.98
CA GLU A 117 -19.74 14.54 29.67
C GLU A 117 -20.65 13.97 28.57
N GLU A 118 -21.42 12.92 28.86
CA GLU A 118 -22.37 12.30 27.93
C GLU A 118 -23.44 13.30 27.47
N ASP A 119 -24.03 14.06 28.40
CA ASP A 119 -24.99 15.12 28.07
C ASP A 119 -24.33 16.26 27.26
N ARG A 120 -23.07 16.63 27.57
CA ARG A 120 -22.32 17.65 26.81
C ARG A 120 -22.11 17.24 25.35
N GLN A 121 -21.83 15.97 25.09
CA GLN A 121 -21.63 15.44 23.74
C GLN A 121 -22.88 15.59 22.87
N ILE A 122 -24.08 15.46 23.44
CA ILE A 122 -25.34 15.71 22.74
C ILE A 122 -25.57 17.23 22.58
N LEU A 123 -25.47 17.98 23.68
CA LEU A 123 -25.78 19.42 23.72
C LEU A 123 -24.94 20.25 22.74
N LYS A 124 -23.69 19.89 22.50
CA LYS A 124 -22.78 20.66 21.64
C LYS A 124 -23.20 20.71 20.17
N PHE A 125 -24.03 19.76 19.73
CA PHE A 125 -24.58 19.68 18.38
C PHE A 125 -26.03 20.19 18.25
N ASN A 126 -26.63 20.80 19.29
CA ASN A 126 -28.04 21.21 19.24
C ASN A 126 -28.39 22.07 18.01
N ASN A 127 -27.56 23.07 17.69
CA ASN A 127 -27.77 23.96 16.55
C ASN A 127 -27.60 23.21 15.22
N PHE A 128 -26.56 22.39 15.10
CA PHE A 128 -26.33 21.53 13.94
C PHE A 128 -27.49 20.54 13.72
N ASN A 129 -28.00 19.91 14.78
CA ASN A 129 -29.10 18.95 14.71
C ASN A 129 -30.41 19.62 14.23
N GLU A 130 -30.72 20.85 14.67
CA GLU A 130 -31.88 21.58 14.15
C GLU A 130 -31.72 21.92 12.65
N PHE A 131 -30.51 22.30 12.22
CA PHE A 131 -30.17 22.51 10.82
C PHE A 131 -30.30 21.21 9.99
N TYR A 132 -29.69 20.13 10.47
CA TYR A 132 -29.73 18.81 9.85
C TYR A 132 -31.18 18.33 9.70
N HIS A 133 -32.02 18.50 10.73
CA HIS A 133 -33.45 18.19 10.68
C HIS A 133 -34.20 18.98 9.60
N LYS A 134 -33.92 20.27 9.42
CA LYS A 134 -34.56 21.08 8.36
C LYS A 134 -34.23 20.55 6.94
N ILE A 135 -33.01 20.05 6.73
CA ILE A 135 -32.59 19.44 5.46
C ILE A 135 -33.11 18.00 5.34
N LYS A 136 -32.78 17.09 6.26
CA LYS A 136 -33.02 15.64 6.12
C LYS A 136 -34.39 15.18 6.62
N GLY A 137 -35.06 15.93 7.50
CA GLY A 137 -36.33 15.55 8.14
C GLY A 137 -36.20 14.57 9.32
N SER A 138 -34.97 14.13 9.62
CA SER A 138 -34.59 13.30 10.76
C SER A 138 -33.61 14.06 11.66
N ASN A 139 -33.49 13.63 12.92
CA ASN A 139 -32.43 14.13 13.80
C ASN A 139 -31.17 13.28 13.63
N ILE A 140 -29.99 13.86 13.85
CA ILE A 140 -28.74 13.11 14.00
C ILE A 140 -28.72 12.38 15.34
N ASP A 141 -28.27 11.12 15.33
CA ASP A 141 -27.90 10.39 16.56
C ASP A 141 -26.44 10.72 16.91
N CYS A 142 -26.24 11.77 17.70
CA CYS A 142 -24.90 12.23 18.10
C CYS A 142 -24.12 11.24 18.97
N THR A 143 -24.74 10.13 19.40
CA THR A 143 -24.07 9.09 20.21
C THR A 143 -23.34 8.05 19.37
N LYS A 144 -23.68 7.95 18.07
CA LYS A 144 -23.07 7.02 17.13
C LYS A 144 -21.83 7.59 16.46
N SER A 145 -20.95 6.70 16.04
CA SER A 145 -19.84 7.07 15.14
C SER A 145 -20.34 7.24 13.72
N ILE A 146 -21.22 6.34 13.27
CA ILE A 146 -21.85 6.30 11.95
C ILE A 146 -23.34 6.61 12.11
N PHE A 147 -23.75 7.82 11.74
CA PHE A 147 -25.10 8.34 12.06
C PHE A 147 -26.03 8.48 10.85
N ASP A 148 -25.50 8.49 9.62
CA ASP A 148 -26.26 8.56 8.36
C ASP A 148 -25.52 7.83 7.24
N HIS A 149 -26.19 7.51 6.14
CA HIS A 149 -25.59 6.87 4.98
C HIS A 149 -26.31 7.23 3.68
N LEU A 150 -25.61 7.06 2.56
CA LEU A 150 -26.15 7.29 1.22
C LEU A 150 -25.65 6.20 0.26
N VAL A 151 -26.58 5.54 -0.43
CA VAL A 151 -26.26 4.56 -1.48
C VAL A 151 -26.22 5.26 -2.83
N VAL A 152 -25.15 5.04 -3.58
CA VAL A 152 -24.92 5.65 -4.90
C VAL A 152 -24.42 4.56 -5.86
N GLY A 153 -25.34 3.91 -6.57
CA GLY A 153 -25.02 2.72 -7.37
C GLY A 153 -24.40 1.61 -6.50
N ASP A 154 -23.23 1.12 -6.89
CA ASP A 154 -22.45 0.11 -6.15
C ASP A 154 -21.66 0.69 -4.95
N ILE A 155 -21.86 1.96 -4.60
CA ILE A 155 -21.13 2.65 -3.52
C ILE A 155 -22.04 2.91 -2.32
N LEU A 156 -21.52 2.69 -1.11
CA LEU A 156 -22.11 3.11 0.15
C LEU A 156 -21.25 4.19 0.80
N LEU A 157 -21.76 5.42 0.81
CA LEU A 157 -21.18 6.54 1.57
C LEU A 157 -21.68 6.46 3.02
N LEU A 158 -20.79 6.50 3.99
CA LEU A 158 -21.13 6.53 5.42
C LEU A 158 -20.75 7.87 6.05
N ALA A 159 -21.71 8.55 6.69
CA ALA A 159 -21.45 9.77 7.44
C ALA A 159 -20.90 9.45 8.83
N VAL A 160 -19.66 9.88 9.09
CA VAL A 160 -18.89 9.53 10.27
C VAL A 160 -18.54 10.78 11.08
N ASN A 161 -18.95 10.80 12.35
CA ASN A 161 -18.74 11.94 13.24
C ASN A 161 -17.34 11.90 13.89
N SER A 162 -16.34 12.49 13.24
CA SER A 162 -14.98 12.58 13.78
C SER A 162 -14.81 13.58 14.94
N ASN A 163 -15.85 14.33 15.31
CA ASN A 163 -15.77 15.41 16.30
C ASN A 163 -15.98 14.94 17.75
N TYR A 164 -15.83 13.65 18.04
CA TYR A 164 -16.22 13.05 19.32
C TYR A 164 -15.53 13.72 20.52
N ILE A 165 -14.23 14.01 20.44
CA ILE A 165 -13.48 14.69 21.51
C ILE A 165 -13.34 16.21 21.33
N VAL A 166 -14.01 16.82 20.35
CA VAL A 166 -13.99 18.29 20.15
C VAL A 166 -14.76 18.96 21.28
N GLN A 167 -14.12 19.93 21.94
CA GLN A 167 -14.60 20.60 23.15
C GLN A 167 -14.57 22.14 22.99
N GLN A 168 -14.80 22.89 24.07
CA GLN A 168 -14.84 24.36 24.06
C GLN A 168 -13.58 25.08 23.53
N ASN A 169 -12.46 24.36 23.41
CA ASN A 169 -11.16 24.86 22.94
C ASN A 169 -10.77 24.26 21.57
N GLY A 170 -11.71 23.64 20.84
CA GLY A 170 -11.41 22.75 19.71
C GLY A 170 -11.08 21.33 20.17
N GLY A 171 -10.50 20.53 19.29
CA GLY A 171 -10.01 19.18 19.56
C GLY A 171 -9.46 18.52 18.29
N HIS A 172 -8.88 17.34 18.43
CA HIS A 172 -8.51 16.50 17.28
C HIS A 172 -9.66 15.58 16.86
N GLY A 173 -9.60 15.09 15.63
CA GLY A 173 -10.42 14.00 15.15
C GLY A 173 -10.26 12.74 16.00
N PHE A 174 -11.38 12.09 16.31
CA PHE A 174 -11.43 10.88 17.13
C PHE A 174 -12.70 10.08 16.89
N LEU A 175 -12.60 8.74 16.88
CA LEU A 175 -13.73 7.82 16.93
C LEU A 175 -13.60 6.82 18.09
N PRO A 176 -14.69 6.48 18.80
CA PRO A 176 -14.70 5.37 19.73
C PRO A 176 -14.54 4.05 18.95
N ASN A 177 -13.31 3.56 18.85
CA ASN A 177 -12.90 2.55 17.85
C ASN A 177 -13.69 1.24 17.92
N VAL A 178 -14.07 0.77 19.12
CA VAL A 178 -14.78 -0.51 19.28
C VAL A 178 -16.21 -0.39 18.78
N GLU A 179 -16.88 0.69 19.18
CA GLU A 179 -18.22 1.07 18.78
C GLU A 179 -18.29 1.31 17.27
N PHE A 180 -17.32 2.04 16.72
CA PHE A 180 -17.18 2.28 15.27
C PHE A 180 -16.94 0.99 14.48
N GLU A 181 -16.06 0.08 14.93
CA GLU A 181 -15.82 -1.20 14.24
C GLU A 181 -17.08 -2.10 14.28
N CYS A 182 -17.86 -2.06 15.37
CA CYS A 182 -19.17 -2.72 15.44
C CYS A 182 -20.19 -2.13 14.47
N GLU A 183 -20.38 -0.79 14.47
CA GLU A 183 -21.30 -0.11 13.55
C GLU A 183 -20.93 -0.36 12.08
N LEU A 184 -19.63 -0.31 11.74
CA LEU A 184 -19.13 -0.57 10.39
C LEU A 184 -19.41 -2.02 9.96
N ALA A 185 -19.29 -2.99 10.87
CA ALA A 185 -19.62 -4.39 10.61
C ALA A 185 -21.13 -4.59 10.36
N GLU A 186 -22.01 -3.86 11.04
CA GLU A 186 -23.46 -3.88 10.75
C GLU A 186 -23.76 -3.38 9.32
N PHE A 187 -23.17 -2.26 8.91
CA PHE A 187 -23.29 -1.78 7.52
C PHE A 187 -22.72 -2.78 6.51
N ARG A 188 -21.57 -3.42 6.80
CA ARG A 188 -21.01 -4.46 5.92
C ARG A 188 -21.91 -5.69 5.77
N ASN A 189 -22.57 -6.13 6.84
CA ASN A 189 -23.52 -7.24 6.79
C ASN A 189 -24.78 -6.89 5.99
N ASN A 190 -25.24 -5.63 6.05
CA ASN A 190 -26.43 -5.15 5.33
C ASN A 190 -26.16 -4.82 3.85
N PHE A 191 -24.94 -4.39 3.50
CA PHE A 191 -24.58 -3.88 2.17
C PHE A 191 -23.39 -4.64 1.53
N GLN A 192 -23.42 -5.98 1.61
CA GLN A 192 -22.30 -6.87 1.25
C GLN A 192 -21.67 -6.66 -0.14
N ASN A 193 -22.44 -6.17 -1.12
CA ASN A 193 -22.00 -6.00 -2.51
C ASN A 193 -21.53 -4.57 -2.84
N HIS A 194 -21.61 -3.62 -1.90
CA HIS A 194 -21.24 -2.22 -2.14
C HIS A 194 -19.82 -1.94 -1.66
N GLU A 195 -19.08 -1.07 -2.34
CA GLU A 195 -17.83 -0.54 -1.80
C GLU A 195 -18.13 0.58 -0.80
N ILE A 196 -17.48 0.57 0.38
CA ILE A 196 -17.67 1.64 1.38
C ILE A 196 -16.65 2.74 1.18
N ILE A 197 -17.17 3.96 1.21
CA ILE A 197 -16.43 5.20 1.36
C ILE A 197 -16.88 5.83 2.68
N LEU A 198 -15.92 6.23 3.51
CA LEU A 198 -16.23 7.01 4.72
C LEU A 198 -16.21 8.50 4.39
N CYS A 199 -17.17 9.23 4.93
CA CYS A 199 -17.26 10.68 4.82
C CYS A 199 -17.13 11.25 6.23
N LEU A 200 -16.05 11.98 6.49
CA LEU A 200 -15.72 12.53 7.81
C LEU A 200 -15.02 13.89 7.64
N HIS A 201 -15.00 14.72 8.68
CA HIS A 201 -14.44 16.07 8.55
C HIS A 201 -12.90 16.10 8.61
N HIS A 202 -12.32 15.84 9.80
CA HIS A 202 -10.87 15.89 10.06
C HIS A 202 -10.01 14.98 9.14
N ASN A 203 -8.85 15.47 8.71
CA ASN A 203 -7.90 14.70 7.89
C ASN A 203 -7.14 13.65 8.71
N LEU A 204 -6.94 12.46 8.10
CA LEU A 204 -6.10 11.39 8.67
C LEU A 204 -4.59 11.60 8.45
N GLU A 205 -4.20 12.56 7.61
CA GLU A 205 -2.79 12.89 7.34
C GLU A 205 -2.61 14.33 6.85
N GLY A 206 -1.82 15.09 7.61
CA GLY A 206 -1.54 16.50 7.35
C GLY A 206 -0.63 16.79 6.15
N GLU A 207 -1.04 17.71 5.29
CA GLU A 207 -0.16 18.49 4.42
C GLU A 207 0.45 19.69 5.16
N HIS A 208 -0.38 20.37 5.97
CA HIS A 208 -0.05 21.63 6.63
C HIS A 208 0.21 21.51 8.14
N GLU A 209 -0.68 20.84 8.87
CA GLU A 209 -0.51 20.52 10.29
C GLU A 209 0.17 19.15 10.46
N ASP A 210 0.81 18.89 11.61
CA ASP A 210 1.78 17.80 11.86
C ASP A 210 1.72 16.60 10.89
N LYS A 211 2.62 16.61 9.89
CA LYS A 211 2.59 15.75 8.68
C LYS A 211 2.55 14.23 8.93
N LYS A 212 2.75 13.78 10.16
CA LYS A 212 2.71 12.36 10.54
C LYS A 212 1.39 11.92 11.17
N PHE A 213 0.58 12.85 11.65
CA PHE A 213 -0.64 12.57 12.42
C PHE A 213 -1.87 13.32 11.91
N GLY A 214 -1.68 14.38 11.13
CA GLY A 214 -2.76 15.25 10.68
C GLY A 214 -3.45 15.91 11.85
N GLN A 215 -4.77 16.07 11.74
CA GLN A 215 -5.60 16.70 12.76
C GLN A 215 -6.24 15.67 13.71
N TRP A 216 -5.66 14.48 13.84
CA TRP A 216 -6.24 13.32 14.51
C TRP A 216 -5.43 12.91 15.77
N ASP A 217 -6.09 12.32 16.77
CA ASP A 217 -5.38 11.73 17.92
C ASP A 217 -4.44 10.60 17.45
N GLU A 218 -3.15 10.67 17.77
CA GLU A 218 -2.11 9.75 17.25
C GLU A 218 -2.46 8.26 17.46
N THR A 219 -2.99 7.91 18.63
CA THR A 219 -3.30 6.52 18.96
C THR A 219 -4.59 6.09 18.27
N ASN A 220 -5.59 6.96 18.25
CA ASN A 220 -6.85 6.74 17.57
C ASN A 220 -6.66 6.54 16.07
N ARG A 221 -5.81 7.36 15.43
CA ARG A 221 -5.49 7.31 13.99
C ARG A 221 -4.94 5.94 13.58
N ARG A 222 -3.98 5.40 14.34
CA ARG A 222 -3.37 4.08 14.07
C ARG A 222 -4.39 2.94 14.13
N HIS A 223 -5.28 2.98 15.14
CA HIS A 223 -6.37 2.01 15.24
C HIS A 223 -7.36 2.16 14.09
N LEU A 224 -7.74 3.39 13.75
CA LEU A 224 -8.65 3.67 12.65
C LEU A 224 -8.09 3.14 11.31
N SER A 225 -6.83 3.43 10.95
CA SER A 225 -6.19 2.86 9.75
C SER A 225 -6.32 1.33 9.69
N THR A 226 -6.05 0.66 10.82
CA THR A 226 -6.19 -0.80 10.96
C THR A 226 -7.63 -1.27 10.74
N ILE A 227 -8.63 -0.52 11.22
CA ILE A 227 -10.07 -0.81 11.02
C ILE A 227 -10.47 -0.61 9.56
N LEU A 228 -9.95 0.43 8.88
CA LEU A 228 -10.24 0.70 7.46
C LEU A 228 -9.80 -0.47 6.58
N GLU A 229 -8.57 -0.96 6.78
CA GLU A 229 -8.02 -2.09 6.02
C GLU A 229 -8.82 -3.38 6.22
N ARG A 230 -9.06 -3.77 7.48
CA ARG A 230 -9.82 -4.97 7.85
C ARG A 230 -11.21 -5.00 7.22
N ASN A 231 -11.87 -3.84 7.16
CA ASN A 231 -13.23 -3.67 6.63
C ASN A 231 -13.26 -3.31 5.13
N ARG A 232 -12.10 -3.35 4.46
CA ARG A 232 -11.92 -3.03 3.04
C ARG A 232 -12.53 -1.68 2.65
N VAL A 233 -12.36 -0.67 3.50
CA VAL A 233 -12.63 0.72 3.12
C VAL A 233 -11.54 1.13 2.14
N LYS A 234 -11.91 1.60 0.95
CA LYS A 234 -10.94 1.99 -0.09
C LYS A 234 -10.84 3.50 -0.32
N CYS A 235 -11.79 4.28 0.19
CA CYS A 235 -11.71 5.74 0.12
C CYS A 235 -12.29 6.41 1.38
N VAL A 236 -11.71 7.56 1.73
CA VAL A 236 -12.19 8.50 2.74
C VAL A 236 -12.28 9.87 2.08
N LEU A 237 -13.46 10.48 2.13
CA LEU A 237 -13.73 11.83 1.64
C LEU A 237 -13.83 12.78 2.84
N ASN A 238 -13.09 13.89 2.80
CA ASN A 238 -12.93 14.78 3.94
C ASN A 238 -12.76 16.28 3.59
N GLY A 239 -12.51 17.10 4.62
CA GLY A 239 -12.36 18.56 4.56
C GLY A 239 -11.32 19.06 5.57
N ASN A 240 -11.59 20.16 6.28
CA ASN A 240 -10.82 20.74 7.40
C ASN A 240 -9.46 21.36 7.05
N GLU A 241 -8.54 20.63 6.39
CA GLU A 241 -7.24 21.20 6.01
C GLU A 241 -7.32 22.33 4.97
N HIS A 242 -8.52 22.57 4.43
CA HIS A 242 -8.80 23.58 3.42
C HIS A 242 -7.92 23.42 2.17
N THR A 243 -7.54 22.19 1.78
CA THR A 243 -6.78 21.99 0.54
C THR A 243 -7.40 20.93 -0.36
N ALA A 244 -7.64 21.29 -1.62
CA ALA A 244 -7.94 20.26 -2.62
C ALA A 244 -6.69 19.37 -2.80
N ASN A 245 -6.74 18.20 -2.18
CA ASN A 245 -5.71 17.17 -2.22
C ASN A 245 -6.37 15.79 -2.35
N SER A 246 -5.73 14.85 -3.05
CA SER A 246 -5.98 13.43 -2.84
C SER A 246 -4.69 12.61 -2.94
N LYS A 247 -4.57 11.64 -2.02
CA LYS A 247 -3.36 10.82 -1.81
C LYS A 247 -3.73 9.43 -1.28
N ILE A 248 -2.76 8.52 -1.29
CA ILE A 248 -2.88 7.23 -0.60
C ILE A 248 -2.36 7.42 0.83
N LEU A 249 -3.14 6.98 1.82
CA LEU A 249 -2.78 6.95 3.25
C LEU A 249 -1.51 6.10 3.44
N ALA A 250 -0.45 6.69 3.97
CA ALA A 250 0.93 6.19 3.88
C ALA A 250 1.27 4.99 4.78
N ASP A 251 0.33 4.56 5.62
CA ASP A 251 0.41 3.33 6.43
C ASP A 251 -0.74 2.37 6.05
N SER A 252 -1.10 2.25 4.76
CA SER A 252 -2.26 1.43 4.34
C SER A 252 -2.14 0.73 2.99
N GLU A 253 -2.83 -0.42 2.84
CA GLU A 253 -3.02 -1.16 1.57
C GLU A 253 -3.94 -0.45 0.54
N GLY A 254 -3.65 0.83 0.27
CA GLY A 254 -4.29 1.62 -0.78
C GLY A 254 -5.60 2.31 -0.37
N VAL A 255 -5.71 2.82 0.85
CA VAL A 255 -6.84 3.69 1.23
C VAL A 255 -6.61 5.09 0.66
N ILE A 256 -7.54 5.56 -0.17
CA ILE A 256 -7.44 6.87 -0.83
C ILE A 256 -8.11 7.94 0.06
N LEU A 257 -7.35 8.96 0.43
CA LEU A 257 -7.87 10.17 1.08
C LEU A 257 -8.16 11.23 0.01
N SER A 258 -9.26 11.98 0.16
CA SER A 258 -9.54 13.14 -0.70
C SER A 258 -10.27 14.26 0.04
N ASP A 259 -9.56 15.36 0.25
CA ASP A 259 -10.08 16.62 0.78
C ASP A 259 -10.71 17.44 -0.37
N SER A 260 -11.92 17.98 -0.23
CA SER A 260 -12.54 18.81 -1.30
C SER A 260 -11.85 20.16 -1.52
N GLY A 261 -11.12 20.64 -0.52
CA GLY A 261 -10.77 22.03 -0.33
C GLY A 261 -11.98 22.89 0.07
N PRO A 262 -11.76 24.17 0.41
CA PRO A 262 -12.74 24.98 1.11
C PRO A 262 -13.71 25.56 0.09
N PHE A 263 -15.00 25.44 0.34
CA PHE A 263 -16.01 25.89 -0.62
C PHE A 263 -16.04 27.41 -0.76
N SER A 264 -15.74 28.17 0.30
CA SER A 264 -16.02 29.61 0.38
C SER A 264 -14.79 30.54 0.46
N SER A 265 -13.56 30.02 0.42
CA SER A 265 -12.36 30.84 0.68
C SER A 265 -12.12 31.95 -0.36
N LYS A 266 -11.94 33.19 0.14
CA LYS A 266 -11.51 34.39 -0.61
C LYS A 266 -10.00 34.41 -0.90
N GLY A 267 -9.22 33.60 -0.20
CA GLY A 267 -7.78 33.76 -0.04
C GLY A 267 -6.95 32.72 -0.79
N ASN A 268 -5.84 32.33 -0.15
CA ASN A 268 -5.07 31.15 -0.50
C ASN A 268 -5.01 30.26 0.76
N PRO A 269 -5.45 28.99 0.71
CA PRO A 269 -6.03 28.27 -0.43
C PRO A 269 -7.33 28.90 -0.94
N ARG A 270 -7.62 28.74 -2.23
CA ARG A 270 -8.78 29.33 -2.92
C ARG A 270 -10.03 28.47 -2.77
N ALA A 271 -11.20 29.08 -2.98
CA ALA A 271 -12.45 28.36 -3.07
C ALA A 271 -12.40 27.23 -4.13
N THR A 272 -12.75 26.01 -3.71
CA THR A 272 -12.66 24.78 -4.50
C THR A 272 -13.87 23.87 -4.26
N PHE A 273 -14.12 22.95 -5.19
CA PHE A 273 -15.03 21.81 -5.00
C PHE A 273 -14.59 20.63 -5.86
N LYS A 274 -15.08 19.43 -5.52
CA LYS A 274 -14.82 18.21 -6.30
C LYS A 274 -16.10 17.61 -6.85
N ILE A 275 -15.97 16.96 -8.00
CA ILE A 275 -16.98 16.07 -8.56
C ILE A 275 -16.33 14.73 -8.80
N TYR A 276 -16.94 13.67 -8.27
CA TYR A 276 -16.57 12.29 -8.55
C TYR A 276 -17.57 11.70 -9.53
N GLU A 277 -17.09 11.33 -10.71
CA GLU A 277 -17.91 10.61 -11.69
C GLU A 277 -17.76 9.10 -11.50
N ILE A 278 -18.89 8.41 -11.36
CA ILE A 278 -18.91 6.97 -11.06
C ILE A 278 -18.88 6.18 -12.35
N GLU A 279 -17.74 5.54 -12.62
CA GLU A 279 -17.58 4.63 -13.75
C GLU A 279 -17.64 3.18 -13.30
N THR A 280 -18.60 2.44 -13.86
CA THR A 280 -18.73 0.98 -13.67
C THR A 280 -18.58 0.29 -15.01
N SER A 281 -17.49 -0.44 -15.22
CA SER A 281 -17.24 -1.16 -16.49
C SER A 281 -16.47 -2.46 -16.26
N GLY A 282 -16.89 -3.55 -16.91
CA GLY A 282 -16.20 -4.86 -16.81
C GLY A 282 -16.08 -5.44 -15.40
N GLY A 283 -16.89 -4.99 -14.43
CA GLY A 283 -16.75 -5.34 -13.01
C GLY A 283 -15.86 -4.40 -12.19
N SER A 284 -15.08 -3.52 -12.84
CA SER A 284 -14.40 -2.41 -12.17
C SER A 284 -15.39 -1.34 -11.68
N LEU A 285 -15.01 -0.63 -10.62
CA LEU A 285 -15.70 0.52 -10.06
C LEU A 285 -14.67 1.60 -9.75
N ILE A 286 -14.76 2.73 -10.43
CA ILE A 286 -13.79 3.83 -10.38
C ILE A 286 -14.53 5.15 -10.14
N LEU A 287 -13.97 6.02 -9.30
CA LEU A 287 -14.35 7.42 -9.24
C LEU A 287 -13.36 8.27 -10.02
N GLN A 288 -13.79 8.93 -11.10
CA GLN A 288 -12.98 9.97 -11.73
C GLN A 288 -13.09 11.26 -10.92
N ASN A 289 -11.98 11.70 -10.34
CA ASN A 289 -11.89 12.92 -9.54
C ASN A 289 -11.71 14.16 -10.44
N LYS A 290 -12.65 15.10 -10.36
CA LYS A 290 -12.65 16.35 -11.12
C LYS A 290 -12.65 17.53 -10.15
N VAL A 291 -11.50 18.19 -10.03
CA VAL A 291 -11.31 19.36 -9.17
C VAL A 291 -11.67 20.65 -9.90
N TYR A 292 -12.42 21.53 -9.24
CA TYR A 292 -12.81 22.84 -9.73
C TYR A 292 -12.32 23.92 -8.75
N GLU A 293 -11.78 25.02 -9.28
CA GLU A 293 -11.25 26.15 -8.51
C GLU A 293 -11.91 27.47 -8.96
N LEU A 294 -12.21 28.34 -8.01
CA LEU A 294 -12.64 29.71 -8.28
C LEU A 294 -11.42 30.57 -8.62
N ARG A 295 -11.33 31.03 -9.86
CA ARG A 295 -10.20 31.83 -10.37
C ARG A 295 -10.63 33.25 -10.68
N SER A 296 -9.78 34.22 -10.37
CA SER A 296 -9.90 35.56 -10.93
C SER A 296 -9.58 35.51 -12.43
N ILE A 297 -10.44 36.10 -13.26
CA ILE A 297 -10.30 36.19 -14.71
C ILE A 297 -10.11 37.65 -15.06
N SER A 298 -8.89 38.05 -15.44
CA SER A 298 -8.48 39.43 -15.73
C SER A 298 -9.13 40.01 -17.00
N SER A 299 -10.45 40.15 -16.99
CA SER A 299 -11.27 40.59 -18.10
C SER A 299 -12.34 41.57 -17.62
N THR A 300 -12.78 42.47 -18.49
CA THR A 300 -13.80 43.49 -18.16
C THR A 300 -15.22 42.95 -17.98
N ARG A 301 -15.39 41.62 -17.85
CA ARG A 301 -16.65 40.91 -17.60
C ARG A 301 -16.56 39.96 -16.39
N GLU A 302 -15.58 40.17 -15.52
CA GLU A 302 -15.44 39.37 -14.31
C GLU A 302 -16.68 39.49 -13.40
N GLY A 303 -17.19 38.36 -12.93
CA GLY A 303 -18.24 38.33 -11.91
C GLY A 303 -17.71 38.76 -10.55
N ALA A 304 -18.59 39.09 -9.59
CA ALA A 304 -18.20 39.64 -8.29
C ALA A 304 -17.24 38.76 -7.45
N PHE A 305 -17.07 37.48 -7.83
CA PHE A 305 -16.27 36.49 -7.11
C PHE A 305 -15.19 35.82 -7.99
N GLY A 306 -15.02 36.21 -9.25
CA GLY A 306 -14.19 35.50 -10.24
C GLY A 306 -15.03 34.56 -11.12
N GLY A 307 -14.50 33.37 -11.45
CA GLY A 307 -15.22 32.33 -12.19
C GLY A 307 -14.68 30.91 -11.93
N TRP A 308 -15.58 29.94 -11.81
CA TRP A 308 -15.24 28.53 -11.56
C TRP A 308 -14.68 27.85 -12.82
N GLY A 309 -13.52 27.21 -12.70
CA GLY A 309 -12.89 26.44 -13.78
C GLY A 309 -12.49 25.04 -13.33
N LYS A 310 -12.66 24.04 -14.19
CA LYS A 310 -12.07 22.71 -13.97
C LYS A 310 -10.54 22.85 -14.06
N LEU A 311 -9.84 22.27 -13.10
CA LEU A 311 -8.39 22.13 -13.16
C LEU A 311 -8.01 21.02 -14.15
N ASN A 312 -6.92 21.21 -14.91
CA ASN A 312 -6.36 20.15 -15.72
C ASN A 312 -5.55 19.21 -14.82
N TYR A 313 -5.77 17.91 -14.92
CA TYR A 313 -5.10 16.91 -14.08
C TYR A 313 -3.57 17.03 -14.19
N GLU A 314 -3.05 17.25 -15.39
CA GLU A 314 -1.61 17.41 -15.65
C GLU A 314 -0.94 18.55 -14.85
N ASP A 315 -1.70 19.59 -14.50
CA ASP A 315 -1.21 20.73 -13.70
C ASP A 315 -1.18 20.40 -12.18
N ILE A 316 -1.99 19.42 -11.73
CA ILE A 316 -2.25 19.13 -10.30
C ILE A 316 -1.86 17.72 -9.85
N LYS A 317 -1.42 16.83 -10.75
CA LYS A 317 -1.06 15.41 -10.51
C LYS A 317 0.03 15.13 -9.46
N LYS A 318 0.57 16.17 -8.82
CA LYS A 318 1.49 16.08 -7.66
C LYS A 318 0.77 16.11 -6.31
N VAL A 319 -0.48 16.56 -6.28
CA VAL A 319 -1.30 16.75 -5.08
C VAL A 319 -2.69 16.11 -5.22
N GLU A 320 -3.03 15.57 -6.39
CA GLU A 320 -4.30 14.94 -6.70
C GLU A 320 -4.09 13.65 -7.48
N LEU A 321 -4.96 12.67 -7.26
CA LEU A 321 -5.13 11.47 -8.06
C LEU A 321 -6.32 11.67 -9.02
N GLU A 322 -6.19 11.25 -10.28
CA GLU A 322 -7.27 11.39 -11.28
C GLU A 322 -8.39 10.36 -11.07
N ASN A 323 -8.02 9.14 -10.64
CA ASN A 323 -8.92 7.98 -10.61
C ASN A 323 -8.80 7.27 -9.27
N PHE A 324 -9.90 7.12 -8.54
CA PHE A 324 -9.95 6.33 -7.31
C PHE A 324 -10.52 4.94 -7.64
N VAL A 325 -9.66 3.93 -7.70
CA VAL A 325 -10.06 2.55 -8.04
C VAL A 325 -10.59 1.86 -6.79
N LEU A 326 -11.91 1.78 -6.65
CA LEU A 326 -12.58 1.14 -5.50
C LEU A 326 -12.63 -0.38 -5.68
N ARG A 327 -12.94 -0.84 -6.90
CA ARG A 327 -13.00 -2.25 -7.28
C ARG A 327 -12.30 -2.45 -8.62
N LYS A 328 -11.38 -3.42 -8.71
CA LYS A 328 -10.80 -3.84 -10.00
C LYS A 328 -11.72 -4.89 -10.65
N ALA A 329 -11.72 -4.94 -11.98
CA ALA A 329 -12.32 -6.05 -12.70
C ALA A 329 -11.61 -7.36 -12.29
N PRO A 330 -12.32 -8.51 -12.19
CA PRO A 330 -11.65 -9.80 -12.08
C PRO A 330 -10.83 -10.01 -13.36
N GLU A 331 -9.52 -10.16 -13.22
CA GLU A 331 -8.62 -10.35 -14.36
C GLU A 331 -9.06 -11.58 -15.16
N SER A 332 -9.47 -11.34 -16.41
CA SER A 332 -9.70 -12.42 -17.37
C SER A 332 -8.40 -13.16 -17.58
N GLN A 333 -8.42 -14.48 -17.37
CA GLN A 333 -7.28 -15.37 -17.64
C GLN A 333 -6.99 -15.40 -19.14
N GLU A 334 -6.27 -14.40 -19.64
CA GLU A 334 -5.68 -14.46 -20.98
C GLU A 334 -4.43 -15.35 -20.95
N ASN A 335 -4.31 -16.21 -21.95
CA ASN A 335 -3.32 -17.28 -21.96
C ASN A 335 -1.90 -16.74 -22.13
N ASP A 336 -1.02 -17.24 -21.26
CA ASP A 336 0.44 -17.30 -21.34
C ASP A 336 1.11 -16.70 -22.60
N SER A 337 1.80 -15.58 -22.42
CA SER A 337 3.04 -15.27 -23.16
C SER A 337 4.21 -15.20 -22.18
N ILE A 338 5.26 -15.96 -22.46
CA ILE A 338 6.53 -15.88 -21.71
C ILE A 338 7.21 -14.57 -22.12
N ASP A 339 7.36 -13.63 -21.18
CA ASP A 339 8.09 -12.38 -21.44
C ASP A 339 9.58 -12.64 -21.67
N PHE A 340 9.99 -12.49 -22.93
CA PHE A 340 11.38 -12.28 -23.30
C PHE A 340 11.62 -10.77 -23.43
N LEU A 341 12.71 -10.28 -22.82
CA LEU A 341 13.14 -8.90 -23.00
C LEU A 341 13.56 -8.67 -24.48
N PRO A 342 13.28 -7.49 -25.05
CA PRO A 342 13.65 -7.19 -26.43
C PRO A 342 15.16 -7.16 -26.62
N GLU A 343 15.65 -7.88 -27.63
CA GLU A 343 17.04 -7.76 -28.08
C GLU A 343 17.27 -6.38 -28.72
N ASN A 344 18.41 -5.75 -28.39
CA ASN A 344 18.85 -4.53 -29.07
C ASN A 344 19.28 -4.86 -30.51
N THR A 345 18.35 -4.73 -31.46
CA THR A 345 18.68 -4.73 -32.90
C THR A 345 19.32 -3.40 -33.32
N ASP A 346 20.56 -3.18 -32.90
CA ASP A 346 21.48 -2.30 -33.62
C ASP A 346 22.13 -3.12 -34.76
N GLN A 347 21.42 -3.25 -35.87
CA GLN A 347 22.04 -3.61 -37.15
C GLN A 347 21.76 -2.50 -38.17
N GLN A 348 22.83 -1.76 -38.49
CA GLN A 348 22.83 -0.83 -39.62
C GLN A 348 22.65 -1.61 -40.93
N GLU A 349 21.84 -1.03 -41.82
CA GLU A 349 21.50 -1.56 -43.13
C GLU A 349 22.75 -1.78 -44.02
N ILE A 350 22.86 -2.95 -44.65
CA ILE A 350 23.48 -3.09 -45.99
C ILE A 350 22.58 -4.01 -46.83
N PRO A 351 22.26 -3.69 -48.11
CA PRO A 351 21.19 -4.38 -48.85
C PRO A 351 21.59 -5.72 -49.49
N LEU A 352 20.58 -6.51 -49.84
CA LEU A 352 20.69 -7.76 -50.58
C LEU A 352 21.21 -7.56 -52.02
N GLU A 353 22.15 -8.41 -52.45
CA GLU A 353 22.21 -8.90 -53.84
C GLU A 353 22.53 -10.42 -53.86
N GLU A 354 21.50 -11.19 -54.25
CA GLU A 354 21.50 -12.32 -55.19
C GLU A 354 22.50 -13.51 -55.19
N GLN A 355 21.91 -14.66 -55.59
CA GLN A 355 22.49 -15.83 -56.28
C GLN A 355 23.12 -17.02 -55.49
N SER A 356 22.27 -18.04 -55.30
CA SER A 356 22.36 -19.36 -55.98
C SER A 356 23.43 -20.41 -55.60
N SER A 357 23.00 -21.69 -55.63
CA SER A 357 23.81 -22.92 -55.77
C SER A 357 24.62 -23.40 -54.55
N LEU A 358 24.90 -24.69 -54.31
CA LEU A 358 24.44 -26.00 -54.83
C LEU A 358 24.95 -27.13 -53.88
N LEU A 359 24.30 -28.31 -53.87
CA LEU A 359 24.88 -29.65 -53.55
C LEU A 359 25.36 -29.93 -52.08
N GLN A 360 24.90 -31.01 -51.41
CA GLN A 360 25.43 -32.41 -51.38
C GLN A 360 26.86 -32.52 -50.74
N THR A 361 27.25 -33.55 -49.96
CA THR A 361 26.77 -34.94 -49.74
C THR A 361 27.42 -35.59 -48.49
N GLU A 362 26.94 -36.79 -48.08
CA GLU A 362 27.71 -37.95 -47.50
C GLU A 362 28.51 -37.79 -46.18
N THR A 363 28.22 -38.46 -45.03
CA THR A 363 28.13 -39.90 -44.61
C THR A 363 29.41 -40.50 -43.98
N VAL A 364 29.26 -41.67 -43.30
CA VAL A 364 30.28 -42.57 -42.70
C VAL A 364 30.66 -42.17 -41.25
N LEU A 365 30.27 -42.88 -40.17
CA LEU A 365 30.62 -44.26 -39.70
C LEU A 365 32.11 -44.37 -39.25
N ASP A 366 32.55 -45.15 -38.26
CA ASP A 366 32.02 -46.39 -37.67
C ASP A 366 32.64 -46.76 -36.28
N HIS A 367 32.17 -47.88 -35.68
CA HIS A 367 32.70 -48.65 -34.51
C HIS A 367 32.57 -48.07 -33.07
N GLU A 368 31.93 -48.72 -32.07
CA GLU A 368 32.07 -50.11 -31.49
C GLU A 368 33.35 -50.29 -30.64
N ALA A 369 33.41 -50.94 -29.46
CA ALA A 369 32.45 -51.43 -28.43
C ALA A 369 33.29 -51.72 -27.13
N GLU A 370 32.86 -52.27 -25.98
CA GLU A 370 31.60 -52.84 -25.47
C GLU A 370 31.61 -52.85 -23.90
N SER A 371 30.44 -53.03 -23.25
CA SER A 371 30.25 -53.53 -21.86
C SER A 371 30.62 -52.61 -20.66
N SER A 372 29.92 -52.63 -19.51
CA SER A 372 28.57 -53.14 -19.17
C SER A 372 28.13 -52.60 -17.79
N ILE A 373 26.81 -52.48 -17.55
CA ILE A 373 26.16 -52.31 -16.22
C ILE A 373 26.58 -51.01 -15.46
N SER A 374 25.68 -50.07 -15.16
CA SER A 374 24.36 -50.25 -14.58
C SER A 374 23.35 -49.17 -14.99
N THR A 375 22.09 -49.56 -15.10
CA THR A 375 20.94 -48.65 -15.09
C THR A 375 20.80 -48.01 -13.71
N GLU A 376 21.29 -46.78 -13.54
CA GLU A 376 20.71 -45.90 -12.54
C GLU A 376 19.47 -45.25 -13.15
N GLU A 377 18.32 -45.62 -12.59
CA GLU A 377 17.03 -45.05 -12.96
C GLU A 377 17.08 -43.54 -12.76
N GLU A 378 16.79 -42.76 -13.81
CA GLU A 378 16.39 -41.36 -13.64
C GLU A 378 15.13 -41.34 -12.78
N LYS A 379 15.30 -41.20 -11.46
CA LYS A 379 14.23 -40.81 -10.57
C LYS A 379 13.65 -39.51 -11.12
N LYS A 380 12.49 -39.62 -11.77
CA LYS A 380 11.58 -38.50 -12.01
C LYS A 380 11.17 -37.96 -10.65
N SER A 381 11.99 -37.09 -10.09
CA SER A 381 11.68 -36.28 -8.93
C SER A 381 10.39 -35.54 -9.22
N GLU A 382 9.37 -35.79 -8.41
CA GLU A 382 8.12 -35.04 -8.43
C GLU A 382 8.47 -33.55 -8.38
N ILE A 383 7.99 -32.77 -9.36
CA ILE A 383 8.26 -31.34 -9.40
C ILE A 383 7.42 -30.72 -8.29
N ARG A 384 8.11 -30.24 -7.25
CA ARG A 384 7.50 -29.49 -6.16
C ARG A 384 8.13 -28.11 -6.16
N ILE A 385 7.30 -27.12 -6.43
CA ILE A 385 7.62 -25.70 -6.46
C ILE A 385 6.47 -24.94 -5.82
N TYR A 386 6.79 -23.80 -5.22
CA TYR A 386 5.77 -22.87 -4.71
C TYR A 386 5.30 -21.96 -5.85
N GLU A 387 3.98 -21.83 -6.01
CA GLU A 387 3.38 -20.94 -6.99
C GLU A 387 2.33 -20.03 -6.35
N ASN A 388 2.58 -18.71 -6.44
CA ASN A 388 1.62 -17.67 -6.15
C ASN A 388 1.96 -16.45 -7.01
N LYS A 389 1.47 -16.42 -8.26
CA LYS A 389 1.80 -15.36 -9.23
C LYS A 389 1.61 -13.96 -8.63
N VAL A 390 0.49 -13.70 -7.93
CA VAL A 390 0.22 -12.40 -7.29
C VAL A 390 1.34 -11.95 -6.34
N LEU A 391 1.76 -12.80 -5.40
CA LEU A 391 2.85 -12.43 -4.47
C LEU A 391 4.23 -12.42 -5.16
N GLN A 392 4.41 -13.26 -6.18
CA GLN A 392 5.64 -13.33 -6.97
C GLN A 392 5.86 -12.09 -7.83
N ASP A 393 4.80 -11.58 -8.45
CA ASP A 393 4.80 -10.40 -9.30
C ASP A 393 4.83 -9.12 -8.45
N ASN A 394 4.09 -9.05 -7.34
CA ASN A 394 4.21 -7.96 -6.37
C ASN A 394 5.64 -7.83 -5.80
N LEU A 395 6.28 -8.96 -5.42
CA LEU A 395 7.68 -8.96 -4.97
C LEU A 395 8.65 -8.46 -6.06
N TYR A 396 8.35 -8.77 -7.32
CA TYR A 396 9.15 -8.31 -8.46
C TYR A 396 8.95 -6.82 -8.77
N GLU A 397 7.71 -6.32 -8.71
CA GLU A 397 7.39 -4.90 -8.89
C GLU A 397 8.02 -4.04 -7.78
N ILE A 398 8.04 -4.47 -6.52
CA ILE A 398 8.80 -3.80 -5.44
C ILE A 398 10.27 -3.62 -5.83
N VAL A 399 10.93 -4.67 -6.34
CA VAL A 399 12.33 -4.62 -6.78
C VAL A 399 12.53 -3.65 -7.96
N LYS A 400 11.57 -3.59 -8.88
CA LYS A 400 11.58 -2.76 -10.09
C LYS A 400 11.31 -1.28 -9.79
N GLU A 401 10.23 -0.97 -9.08
CA GLU A 401 9.81 0.40 -8.72
C GLU A 401 10.83 1.08 -7.81
N LYS A 402 11.29 0.39 -6.76
CA LYS A 402 12.27 0.91 -5.80
C LYS A 402 13.72 0.81 -6.32
N LYS A 403 13.91 0.26 -7.53
CA LYS A 403 15.20 0.13 -8.25
C LYS A 403 16.26 -0.58 -7.41
N LEU A 404 15.85 -1.67 -6.76
CA LEU A 404 16.69 -2.46 -5.85
C LEU A 404 17.62 -3.43 -6.59
N PHE A 405 17.39 -3.64 -7.90
CA PHE A 405 18.27 -4.42 -8.76
C PHE A 405 19.41 -3.55 -9.30
N HIS A 406 20.63 -3.84 -8.87
CA HIS A 406 21.83 -3.10 -9.23
C HIS A 406 22.72 -3.92 -10.17
N GLN A 407 23.13 -3.32 -11.29
CA GLN A 407 24.11 -3.88 -12.23
C GLN A 407 25.51 -3.42 -11.86
N GLY A 408 26.53 -4.26 -12.06
CA GLY A 408 27.92 -3.93 -11.72
C GLY A 408 28.85 -5.14 -11.79
N HIS A 409 29.95 -5.10 -11.02
CA HIS A 409 30.83 -6.26 -10.85
C HIS A 409 31.07 -6.46 -9.35
N PHE A 410 30.33 -7.39 -8.75
CA PHE A 410 30.21 -7.51 -7.30
C PHE A 410 30.93 -8.77 -6.80
N HIS A 411 31.86 -8.61 -5.86
CA HIS A 411 32.63 -9.70 -5.26
C HIS A 411 32.38 -9.76 -3.75
N TRP A 412 31.69 -10.80 -3.29
CA TRP A 412 31.38 -11.04 -1.87
C TRP A 412 32.35 -12.04 -1.21
N SER A 413 32.86 -12.99 -1.99
CA SER A 413 33.95 -13.88 -1.59
C SER A 413 34.60 -14.49 -2.84
N GLU A 414 35.71 -15.21 -2.68
CA GLU A 414 36.31 -16.03 -3.74
C GLU A 414 35.29 -16.97 -4.42
N THR A 415 34.27 -17.41 -3.67
CA THR A 415 33.24 -18.34 -4.13
C THR A 415 31.88 -17.72 -4.49
N SER A 416 31.68 -16.40 -4.28
CA SER A 416 30.40 -15.73 -4.53
C SER A 416 30.62 -14.38 -5.21
N ARG A 417 30.37 -14.34 -6.53
CA ARG A 417 30.67 -13.22 -7.43
C ARG A 417 29.64 -13.19 -8.57
N ALA A 418 29.13 -12.01 -8.89
CA ALA A 418 28.04 -11.82 -9.85
C ALA A 418 28.09 -10.44 -10.50
N HIS A 419 27.41 -10.30 -11.64
CA HIS A 419 27.27 -9.01 -12.32
C HIS A 419 26.06 -8.19 -11.86
N ASN A 420 25.24 -8.75 -10.96
CA ASN A 420 24.08 -8.05 -10.43
C ASN A 420 23.88 -8.35 -8.93
N TRP A 421 23.20 -7.45 -8.24
CA TRP A 421 22.88 -7.52 -6.82
C TRP A 421 21.44 -7.03 -6.59
N ILE A 422 20.75 -7.59 -5.58
CA ILE A 422 19.44 -7.12 -5.11
C ILE A 422 19.66 -6.52 -3.72
N ASP A 423 19.35 -5.23 -3.54
CA ASP A 423 19.47 -4.55 -2.25
C ASP A 423 18.32 -4.91 -1.31
N ILE A 424 18.46 -6.08 -0.68
CA ILE A 424 17.53 -6.58 0.35
C ILE A 424 17.56 -5.72 1.61
N GLY A 425 18.71 -5.11 1.96
CA GLY A 425 18.79 -4.23 3.12
C GLY A 425 17.79 -3.09 2.98
N ARG A 426 17.82 -2.41 1.83
CA ARG A 426 16.88 -1.35 1.48
C ARG A 426 15.43 -1.82 1.29
N LEU A 427 15.21 -3.07 0.88
CA LEU A 427 13.87 -3.68 0.89
C LEU A 427 13.34 -3.78 2.33
N LEU A 428 14.12 -4.35 3.24
CA LEU A 428 13.69 -4.61 4.62
C LEU A 428 13.74 -3.37 5.55
N GLU A 429 14.38 -2.29 5.12
CA GLU A 429 14.31 -0.96 5.77
C GLU A 429 12.91 -0.31 5.64
N ASN A 430 12.17 -0.60 4.56
CA ASN A 430 10.79 -0.15 4.43
C ASN A 430 9.85 -1.13 5.17
N PHE A 431 8.99 -0.58 6.03
CA PHE A 431 8.11 -1.39 6.89
C PHE A 431 7.05 -2.18 6.10
N GLU A 432 6.49 -1.60 5.04
CA GLU A 432 5.48 -2.24 4.18
C GLU A 432 6.10 -3.42 3.41
N ASP A 433 7.26 -3.21 2.79
CA ASP A 433 8.04 -4.22 2.07
C ASP A 433 8.48 -5.36 3.01
N LEU A 434 8.93 -5.03 4.23
CA LEU A 434 9.26 -6.02 5.26
C LEU A 434 8.03 -6.83 5.65
N TYR A 435 6.88 -6.19 5.88
CA TYR A 435 5.63 -6.87 6.24
C TYR A 435 5.11 -7.75 5.10
N PHE A 436 5.24 -7.28 3.85
CA PHE A 436 4.95 -8.03 2.64
C PHE A 436 5.89 -9.24 2.46
N ALA A 437 7.19 -9.07 2.65
CA ALA A 437 8.18 -10.15 2.62
C ALA A 437 7.90 -11.21 3.69
N GLN A 438 7.59 -10.78 4.91
CA GLN A 438 7.14 -11.66 6.00
C GLN A 438 5.87 -12.42 5.61
N ASN A 439 4.82 -11.73 5.14
CA ASN A 439 3.57 -12.36 4.69
C ASN A 439 3.79 -13.38 3.58
N THR A 440 4.71 -13.10 2.65
CA THR A 440 4.95 -13.98 1.52
C THR A 440 5.68 -15.25 1.93
N ILE A 441 6.62 -15.19 2.88
CA ILE A 441 7.17 -16.40 3.50
C ILE A 441 6.10 -17.17 4.27
N ILE A 442 5.16 -16.49 4.93
CA ILE A 442 4.02 -17.13 5.59
C ILE A 442 3.12 -17.88 4.58
N ASP A 443 2.83 -17.30 3.41
CA ASP A 443 2.07 -17.98 2.34
C ASP A 443 2.79 -19.23 1.82
N VAL A 444 4.13 -19.20 1.64
CA VAL A 444 4.91 -20.39 1.28
C VAL A 444 4.80 -21.47 2.35
N LEU A 445 4.92 -21.09 3.62
CA LEU A 445 4.85 -21.99 4.77
C LEU A 445 3.49 -22.68 4.92
N GLU A 446 2.40 -21.97 4.60
CA GLU A 446 1.03 -22.49 4.67
C GLU A 446 0.68 -23.33 3.42
N LYS A 447 0.90 -22.81 2.21
CA LYS A 447 0.54 -23.54 0.97
C LYS A 447 1.32 -24.81 0.73
N MET A 448 2.56 -24.86 1.19
CA MET A 448 3.41 -26.05 1.07
C MET A 448 3.34 -26.93 2.34
N GLU A 449 2.42 -26.63 3.27
CA GLU A 449 2.14 -27.42 4.49
C GLU A 449 3.40 -27.73 5.35
N LEU A 450 4.34 -26.78 5.39
CA LEU A 450 5.70 -27.00 5.90
C LEU A 450 5.76 -26.96 7.44
N ILE A 451 4.89 -26.16 8.07
CA ILE A 451 4.92 -25.90 9.50
C ILE A 451 4.53 -27.13 10.32
N GLU A 452 3.49 -27.87 9.91
CA GLU A 452 3.03 -29.07 10.64
C GLU A 452 4.10 -30.16 10.73
N GLN A 453 5.05 -30.16 9.80
CA GLN A 453 6.14 -31.13 9.70
C GLN A 453 7.40 -30.70 10.46
N ALA A 454 7.47 -29.47 10.98
CA ALA A 454 8.69 -28.85 11.49
C ALA A 454 8.77 -28.79 13.03
N ASP A 455 9.97 -29.05 13.56
CA ASP A 455 10.26 -28.99 15.00
C ASP A 455 10.88 -27.65 15.44
N LEU A 456 11.53 -26.95 14.50
CA LEU A 456 12.31 -25.73 14.73
C LEU A 456 12.33 -24.84 13.48
N ILE A 457 12.17 -23.53 13.69
CA ILE A 457 12.36 -22.47 12.68
C ILE A 457 13.64 -21.71 13.02
N ILE A 458 14.48 -21.44 12.03
CA ILE A 458 15.73 -20.67 12.16
C ILE A 458 15.72 -19.54 11.13
N GLY A 459 15.82 -18.29 11.58
CA GLY A 459 16.18 -17.17 10.71
C GLY A 459 17.67 -17.19 10.39
N LEU A 460 18.04 -17.07 9.11
CA LEU A 460 19.44 -17.01 8.65
C LEU A 460 19.87 -15.58 8.31
N GLY A 461 20.97 -15.12 8.90
CA GLY A 461 21.43 -13.74 8.75
C GLY A 461 20.46 -12.69 9.30
N TYR A 462 20.86 -11.42 9.27
CA TYR A 462 20.02 -10.35 9.81
C TYR A 462 18.70 -10.24 9.04
N GLU A 463 18.80 -10.36 7.71
CA GLU A 463 17.72 -10.29 6.75
C GLU A 463 16.73 -11.45 6.94
N GLY A 464 17.19 -12.69 6.95
CA GLY A 464 16.34 -13.86 7.21
C GLY A 464 15.76 -13.87 8.63
N ASN A 465 16.44 -13.34 9.65
CA ASN A 465 15.90 -13.17 10.99
C ASN A 465 14.75 -12.13 11.03
N MET A 466 14.89 -11.00 10.33
CA MET A 466 13.82 -10.00 10.21
C MET A 466 12.58 -10.59 9.51
N ILE A 467 12.79 -11.34 8.43
CA ILE A 467 11.71 -11.99 7.66
C ILE A 467 11.07 -13.15 8.46
N ALA A 468 11.86 -13.96 9.17
CA ALA A 468 11.36 -15.10 9.94
C ALA A 468 10.66 -14.70 11.25
N SER A 469 10.89 -13.49 11.75
CA SER A 469 10.33 -13.01 13.02
C SER A 469 8.80 -13.17 13.10
N LYS A 470 8.06 -12.95 12.00
CA LYS A 470 6.60 -13.14 11.96
C LYS A 470 6.18 -14.60 12.12
N ALA A 471 6.95 -15.53 11.55
CA ALA A 471 6.70 -16.96 11.71
C ALA A 471 6.90 -17.39 13.18
N SER A 472 7.85 -16.79 13.89
CA SER A 472 8.08 -17.06 15.32
C SER A 472 6.95 -16.60 16.25
N LEU A 473 6.13 -15.65 15.79
CA LEU A 473 4.95 -15.15 16.51
C LEU A 473 3.66 -15.88 16.11
N LYS A 474 3.54 -16.30 14.84
CA LYS A 474 2.34 -16.98 14.31
C LYS A 474 2.26 -18.45 14.70
N TYR A 475 3.40 -19.15 14.82
CA TYR A 475 3.44 -20.61 14.95
C TYR A 475 4.03 -21.07 16.30
N PRO A 476 3.54 -22.18 16.88
CA PRO A 476 4.00 -22.69 18.18
C PRO A 476 5.38 -23.39 18.13
N GLN A 477 5.92 -23.63 16.94
CA GLN A 477 7.25 -24.20 16.73
C GLN A 477 8.32 -23.33 17.41
N LYS A 478 9.40 -23.97 17.87
CA LYS A 478 10.51 -23.21 18.44
C LYS A 478 11.15 -22.31 17.38
N TYR A 479 11.69 -21.19 17.84
CA TYR A 479 12.40 -20.23 17.01
C TYR A 479 13.82 -19.98 17.52
N THR A 480 14.76 -19.78 16.59
CA THR A 480 16.13 -19.32 16.88
C THR A 480 16.73 -18.62 15.66
N TYR A 481 17.98 -18.16 15.79
CA TYR A 481 18.70 -17.39 14.78
C TYR A 481 20.09 -18.00 14.57
N LEU A 482 20.60 -17.95 13.32
CA LEU A 482 22.00 -18.23 13.01
C LEU A 482 22.57 -17.21 12.01
N PRO A 483 23.81 -16.71 12.21
CA PRO A 483 24.49 -15.86 11.24
C PRO A 483 24.91 -16.62 9.98
N TYR A 484 25.12 -15.90 8.88
CA TYR A 484 25.58 -16.49 7.63
C TYR A 484 26.98 -17.11 7.76
N SER A 485 27.18 -18.29 7.15
CA SER A 485 28.41 -19.08 7.27
C SER A 485 29.68 -18.36 6.80
N TYR A 486 29.54 -17.34 5.94
CA TYR A 486 30.63 -16.50 5.41
C TYR A 486 30.96 -15.28 6.29
N ARG A 487 30.03 -14.79 7.13
CA ARG A 487 30.29 -13.76 8.16
C ARG A 487 30.64 -14.35 9.53
N TRP A 488 30.77 -15.67 9.65
CA TRP A 488 30.93 -16.37 10.93
C TRP A 488 32.11 -15.89 11.79
N LEU A 489 33.16 -15.33 11.19
CA LEU A 489 34.30 -14.79 11.95
C LEU A 489 34.07 -13.33 12.42
N ASP A 490 33.11 -12.63 11.83
CA ASP A 490 32.72 -11.26 12.17
C ASP A 490 31.78 -11.22 13.40
N HIS A 491 31.05 -12.32 13.63
CA HIS A 491 30.17 -12.51 14.77
C HIS A 491 30.90 -13.06 15.99
N ASN A 492 30.42 -12.72 17.18
CA ASN A 492 30.95 -13.24 18.43
C ASN A 492 30.70 -14.75 18.56
N LYS A 493 31.57 -15.44 19.30
CA LYS A 493 31.46 -16.89 19.58
C LYS A 493 30.17 -17.30 20.29
N PHE A 494 29.41 -16.37 20.87
CA PHE A 494 28.09 -16.64 21.44
C PHE A 494 26.95 -16.53 20.39
N GLU A 495 27.06 -15.63 19.40
CA GLU A 495 26.07 -15.47 18.32
C GLU A 495 26.14 -16.63 17.32
N ASN A 496 27.35 -17.14 17.12
CA ASN A 496 27.66 -18.32 16.31
C ASN A 496 27.20 -19.65 16.95
N LYS A 497 26.45 -19.63 18.06
CA LYS A 497 26.03 -20.84 18.76
C LYS A 497 24.53 -20.96 18.85
N LEU A 498 24.03 -22.15 18.57
CA LEU A 498 22.64 -22.49 18.88
C LEU A 498 22.48 -22.62 20.40
N ASN A 499 21.51 -21.89 20.95
CA ASN A 499 21.05 -22.04 22.33
C ASN A 499 20.17 -23.30 22.54
N LEU A 500 20.26 -24.26 21.62
CA LEU A 500 19.48 -25.49 21.56
C LEU A 500 20.43 -26.65 21.24
N GLN A 501 20.35 -27.73 22.01
CA GLN A 501 21.06 -28.99 21.72
C GLN A 501 20.12 -29.98 21.04
N ASN A 502 20.67 -30.84 20.16
CA ASN A 502 19.91 -31.87 19.44
C ASN A 502 20.45 -33.30 19.68
N ASP A 503 21.15 -33.52 20.80
CA ASP A 503 21.76 -34.81 21.12
C ASP A 503 20.71 -35.93 21.23
N ASP A 504 19.52 -35.61 21.77
CA ASP A 504 18.36 -36.51 21.88
C ASP A 504 17.54 -36.66 20.58
N LYS A 505 18.00 -36.11 19.44
CA LYS A 505 17.28 -36.10 18.15
C LYS A 505 15.86 -35.52 18.23
N LYS A 506 15.71 -34.43 18.98
CA LYS A 506 14.45 -33.74 19.21
C LYS A 506 14.00 -32.86 18.03
N TYR A 507 14.95 -32.34 17.25
CA TYR A 507 14.68 -31.53 16.07
C TYR A 507 15.09 -32.35 14.84
N LYS A 508 14.12 -33.03 14.24
CA LYS A 508 14.28 -33.89 13.06
C LYS A 508 14.01 -33.13 11.77
N THR A 509 13.07 -32.20 11.79
CA THR A 509 12.78 -31.31 10.66
C THR A 509 13.03 -29.86 11.08
N VAL A 510 13.89 -29.17 10.34
CA VAL A 510 14.26 -27.77 10.60
C VAL A 510 13.92 -26.91 9.39
N ILE A 511 13.23 -25.80 9.61
CA ILE A 511 13.00 -24.75 8.60
C ILE A 511 14.07 -23.67 8.75
N LEU A 512 14.72 -23.32 7.64
CA LEU A 512 15.67 -22.21 7.51
C LEU A 512 15.03 -21.13 6.62
N ILE A 513 14.87 -19.91 7.14
CA ILE A 513 14.29 -18.77 6.40
C ILE A 513 15.40 -17.75 6.11
N THR A 514 15.50 -17.34 4.85
CA THR A 514 16.57 -16.44 4.35
C THR A 514 16.00 -15.49 3.28
N ASP A 515 16.77 -14.50 2.85
CA ASP A 515 16.40 -13.59 1.76
C ASP A 515 16.67 -14.17 0.36
N VAL A 516 17.93 -14.48 0.04
CA VAL A 516 18.39 -14.82 -1.32
C VAL A 516 19.21 -16.11 -1.31
N VAL A 517 18.89 -17.04 -2.20
CA VAL A 517 19.67 -18.26 -2.44
C VAL A 517 20.11 -18.30 -3.89
N ASN A 518 21.36 -18.70 -4.14
CA ASN A 518 21.87 -18.94 -5.50
C ASN A 518 22.08 -20.44 -5.77
N ASP A 519 23.09 -21.05 -5.14
CA ASP A 519 23.46 -22.46 -5.34
C ASP A 519 23.39 -23.29 -4.05
N GLY A 520 22.94 -22.71 -2.93
CA GLY A 520 22.83 -23.35 -1.61
C GLY A 520 24.15 -23.55 -0.85
N ARG A 521 25.30 -23.12 -1.37
CA ARG A 521 26.62 -23.39 -0.78
C ARG A 521 26.78 -22.83 0.65
N THR A 522 26.22 -21.65 0.91
CA THR A 522 26.17 -21.05 2.26
C THR A 522 25.45 -21.95 3.26
N ILE A 523 24.34 -22.59 2.83
CA ILE A 523 23.53 -23.46 3.67
C ILE A 523 24.26 -24.78 3.92
N ARG A 524 24.80 -25.41 2.87
CA ARG A 524 25.59 -26.65 3.01
C ARG A 524 26.80 -26.45 3.93
N LYS A 525 27.52 -25.32 3.82
CA LYS A 525 28.62 -24.96 4.73
C LYS A 525 28.17 -24.64 6.16
N LEU A 526 27.00 -24.04 6.37
CA LEU A 526 26.45 -23.81 7.71
C LEU A 526 26.15 -25.15 8.43
N VAL A 527 25.60 -26.11 7.67
CA VAL A 527 25.11 -27.39 8.15
C VAL A 527 26.23 -28.44 8.30
N GLY A 528 27.13 -28.54 7.33
CA GLY A 528 28.09 -29.64 7.22
C GLY A 528 29.49 -29.39 7.79
N LYS A 529 29.91 -28.13 7.95
CA LYS A 529 31.31 -27.79 8.26
C LYS A 529 31.62 -27.94 9.76
N ALA A 530 32.72 -28.62 10.09
CA ALA A 530 33.03 -29.04 11.47
C ALA A 530 33.28 -27.90 12.48
N ASP A 531 33.57 -26.68 12.05
CA ASP A 531 33.70 -25.47 12.90
C ASP A 531 32.41 -24.62 12.92
N ARG A 532 31.27 -25.25 12.62
CA ARG A 532 29.90 -24.72 12.67
C ARG A 532 29.02 -25.65 13.53
N GLU A 533 27.71 -25.48 13.49
CA GLU A 533 26.73 -26.26 14.28
C GLU A 533 26.48 -27.69 13.72
N LYS A 534 27.50 -28.31 13.13
CA LYS A 534 27.40 -29.63 12.48
C LYS A 534 26.84 -30.69 13.42
N THR A 535 27.22 -30.71 14.69
CA THR A 535 26.73 -31.68 15.68
C THR A 535 25.22 -31.56 15.94
N PHE A 536 24.66 -30.35 15.81
CA PHE A 536 23.20 -30.15 15.87
C PHE A 536 22.52 -30.72 14.62
N PHE A 537 23.07 -30.41 13.44
CA PHE A 537 22.49 -30.78 12.15
C PHE A 537 22.69 -32.25 11.74
N ASP A 538 23.71 -32.94 12.25
CA ASP A 538 23.93 -34.38 12.03
C ASP A 538 22.76 -35.25 12.55
N ASN A 539 21.94 -34.70 13.45
CA ASN A 539 20.73 -35.32 13.99
C ASN A 539 19.43 -34.81 13.33
N VAL A 540 19.52 -33.91 12.35
CA VAL A 540 18.38 -33.40 11.57
C VAL A 540 18.16 -34.28 10.36
N GLU A 541 16.97 -34.88 10.26
CA GLU A 541 16.56 -35.78 9.18
C GLU A 541 16.23 -35.00 7.90
N LYS A 542 15.60 -33.82 8.03
CA LYS A 542 15.13 -32.99 6.90
C LYS A 542 15.38 -31.49 7.15
N ILE A 543 15.93 -30.79 6.16
CA ILE A 543 16.17 -29.34 6.20
C ILE A 543 15.31 -28.69 5.14
N ILE A 544 14.33 -27.89 5.54
CA ILE A 544 13.48 -27.11 4.64
C ILE A 544 14.08 -25.70 4.56
N VAL A 545 14.31 -25.17 3.36
CA VAL A 545 14.84 -23.82 3.13
C VAL A 545 13.76 -23.01 2.42
N VAL A 546 13.47 -21.81 2.94
CA VAL A 546 12.52 -20.88 2.32
C VAL A 546 13.20 -19.55 2.08
N SER A 547 13.14 -19.03 0.85
CA SER A 547 13.71 -17.71 0.50
C SER A 547 12.75 -16.78 -0.25
N LEU A 548 12.99 -15.48 -0.20
CA LEU A 548 12.31 -14.51 -1.08
C LEU A 548 12.75 -14.71 -2.53
N PHE A 549 14.06 -14.87 -2.76
CA PHE A 549 14.61 -14.96 -4.11
C PHE A 549 15.46 -16.21 -4.33
N TYR A 550 15.31 -16.80 -5.51
CA TYR A 550 16.22 -17.79 -6.07
C TYR A 550 16.93 -17.17 -7.28
N THR A 551 18.25 -17.10 -7.24
CA THR A 551 19.08 -16.39 -8.24
C THR A 551 19.95 -17.30 -9.08
N GLY A 552 19.81 -18.62 -8.90
CA GLY A 552 20.50 -19.63 -9.68
C GLY A 552 20.01 -19.72 -11.13
N ASP A 553 20.84 -20.37 -11.93
CA ASP A 553 20.70 -20.59 -13.37
C ASP A 553 19.92 -21.87 -13.73
N GLN A 554 19.76 -22.77 -12.77
CA GLN A 554 19.01 -24.02 -12.93
C GLN A 554 17.48 -23.79 -12.85
N LYS A 555 16.70 -24.73 -13.39
CA LYS A 555 15.24 -24.71 -13.26
C LYS A 555 14.83 -25.09 -11.83
N LEU A 556 14.04 -24.24 -11.18
CA LEU A 556 13.61 -24.43 -9.79
C LEU A 556 12.94 -25.81 -9.56
N ASN A 557 13.36 -26.51 -8.51
CA ASN A 557 12.72 -27.69 -7.94
C ASN A 557 13.10 -27.79 -6.45
N HIS A 558 12.31 -28.49 -5.65
CA HIS A 558 12.54 -28.65 -4.23
C HIS A 558 13.92 -29.23 -3.85
N ASP A 559 14.53 -30.09 -4.67
CA ASP A 559 15.79 -30.76 -4.33
C ASP A 559 17.05 -30.08 -4.89
N ILE A 560 16.90 -28.91 -5.52
CA ILE A 560 17.94 -28.19 -6.29
C ILE A 560 19.18 -27.77 -5.47
N LEU A 561 19.05 -27.66 -4.14
CA LEU A 561 20.15 -27.28 -3.25
C LEU A 561 20.95 -28.48 -2.71
N ASN A 562 20.61 -29.71 -3.08
CA ASN A 562 21.33 -30.90 -2.64
C ASN A 562 22.66 -31.05 -3.40
N TYR A 563 23.70 -31.49 -2.70
CA TYR A 563 25.04 -31.67 -3.26
C TYR A 563 25.05 -32.54 -4.52
N GLU A 564 24.24 -33.60 -4.56
CA GLU A 564 24.09 -34.51 -5.70
C GLU A 564 23.38 -33.90 -6.92
N ARG A 565 22.73 -32.73 -6.79
CA ARG A 565 22.18 -31.94 -7.91
C ARG A 565 23.15 -30.89 -8.47
N LEU A 566 24.29 -30.65 -7.81
CA LEU A 566 25.29 -29.69 -8.28
C LEU A 566 26.09 -30.22 -9.48
N PRO A 567 26.43 -29.39 -10.48
CA PRO A 567 27.47 -29.68 -11.45
C PRO A 567 28.80 -30.03 -10.79
N LYS A 568 29.58 -30.91 -11.42
CA LYS A 568 30.78 -31.51 -10.81
C LYS A 568 31.85 -30.47 -10.44
N GLU A 569 31.94 -29.37 -11.19
CA GLU A 569 32.83 -28.25 -10.90
C GLU A 569 32.48 -27.52 -9.60
N TYR A 570 31.20 -27.44 -9.21
CA TYR A 570 30.75 -26.77 -7.99
C TYR A 570 30.82 -27.66 -6.73
N GLN A 571 30.88 -28.98 -6.91
CA GLN A 571 31.05 -29.96 -5.82
C GLN A 571 32.44 -29.88 -5.14
N LYS A 572 33.43 -29.25 -5.78
CA LYS A 572 34.78 -29.06 -5.23
C LYS A 572 34.76 -28.04 -4.08
N ASN A 573 35.32 -28.41 -2.93
CA ASN A 573 35.36 -27.59 -1.70
C ASN A 573 33.95 -27.22 -1.17
N ASP A 574 32.99 -28.15 -1.23
CA ASP A 574 31.64 -28.00 -0.68
C ASP A 574 31.24 -29.22 0.16
N GLU A 575 30.27 -29.05 1.06
CA GLU A 575 29.86 -30.08 2.02
C GLU A 575 28.80 -31.03 1.43
N LYS A 576 28.96 -32.34 1.62
CA LYS A 576 28.03 -33.36 1.09
C LYS A 576 26.74 -33.44 1.93
N ILE A 577 25.79 -32.54 1.64
CA ILE A 577 24.46 -32.47 2.25
C ILE A 577 23.39 -32.70 1.18
N ASN A 578 22.49 -33.65 1.40
CA ASN A 578 21.47 -34.11 0.43
C ASN A 578 20.05 -34.25 1.00
N ASN A 579 19.78 -33.70 2.20
CA ASN A 579 18.47 -33.71 2.84
C ASN A 579 17.81 -32.32 2.87
N ILE A 580 18.11 -31.48 1.88
CA ILE A 580 17.54 -30.15 1.71
C ILE A 580 16.32 -30.20 0.79
N GLU A 581 15.23 -29.62 1.25
CA GLU A 581 14.05 -29.25 0.46
C GLU A 581 14.00 -27.72 0.36
N PHE A 582 13.78 -27.15 -0.82
CA PHE A 582 13.90 -25.72 -1.08
C PHE A 582 12.67 -25.13 -1.74
N TYR A 583 12.17 -24.05 -1.15
CA TYR A 583 11.10 -23.24 -1.67
C TYR A 583 11.57 -21.79 -1.78
N SER A 584 11.17 -21.13 -2.86
CA SER A 584 11.47 -19.71 -3.06
C SER A 584 10.23 -19.02 -3.57
N VAL A 585 10.06 -17.75 -3.20
CA VAL A 585 8.98 -16.94 -3.75
C VAL A 585 9.24 -16.71 -5.23
N ARG A 586 10.29 -15.96 -5.61
CA ARG A 586 10.54 -15.55 -7.01
C ARG A 586 11.91 -16.01 -7.51
N GLN A 587 11.95 -16.61 -8.70
CA GLN A 587 13.22 -16.81 -9.43
C GLN A 587 13.60 -15.55 -10.20
N LEU A 588 14.82 -15.05 -9.99
CA LEU A 588 15.43 -13.94 -10.71
C LEU A 588 16.85 -14.33 -11.14
N LYS A 589 17.01 -14.81 -12.37
CA LYS A 589 18.31 -15.28 -12.88
C LYS A 589 19.36 -14.16 -12.85
N ILE A 590 20.46 -14.37 -12.13
CA ILE A 590 21.59 -13.44 -12.08
C ILE A 590 22.80 -14.06 -12.78
N GLU A 591 23.45 -13.29 -13.65
CA GLU A 591 24.72 -13.69 -14.27
C GLU A 591 25.86 -13.74 -13.23
N LYS A 592 26.54 -14.89 -13.15
CA LYS A 592 27.75 -15.08 -12.34
C LYS A 592 28.97 -14.49 -13.04
N CYS A 593 29.95 -14.02 -12.27
CA CYS A 593 31.27 -13.73 -12.83
C CYS A 593 31.86 -15.03 -13.42
N PRO A 594 32.26 -15.07 -14.71
CA PRO A 594 32.61 -16.32 -15.38
C PRO A 594 33.98 -16.89 -15.00
N TYR A 595 34.79 -16.16 -14.23
CA TYR A 595 36.17 -16.51 -13.87
C TYR A 595 36.25 -17.38 -12.61
N GLY A 596 37.22 -18.29 -12.55
CA GLY A 596 37.43 -19.24 -11.44
C GLY A 596 38.16 -18.64 -10.25
N GLU A 597 38.91 -19.46 -9.50
CA GLU A 597 39.79 -18.99 -8.41
C GLU A 597 40.86 -17.98 -8.92
N ASP A 598 41.14 -18.02 -10.23
CA ASP A 598 42.03 -17.17 -11.04
C ASP A 598 41.48 -15.77 -11.39
N TYR A 599 40.27 -15.39 -10.98
CA TYR A 599 39.64 -14.11 -11.36
C TYR A 599 40.49 -12.86 -11.10
N LYS A 600 41.38 -12.88 -10.11
CA LYS A 600 42.30 -11.76 -9.80
C LYS A 600 43.26 -11.46 -10.96
N THR A 601 43.52 -12.45 -11.82
CA THR A 601 44.39 -12.36 -12.99
C THR A 601 43.66 -12.52 -14.33
N GLU A 602 42.53 -13.24 -14.37
CA GLU A 602 41.81 -13.51 -15.63
C GLU A 602 40.62 -12.59 -15.89
N CYS A 603 39.97 -12.05 -14.85
CA CYS A 603 38.86 -11.12 -15.04
C CYS A 603 39.40 -9.78 -15.57
N PHE A 604 39.22 -9.52 -16.86
CA PHE A 604 39.66 -8.27 -17.51
C PHE A 604 39.13 -7.02 -16.79
N ILE A 605 37.91 -7.05 -16.25
CA ILE A 605 37.33 -5.95 -15.47
C ILE A 605 38.20 -5.60 -14.25
N LEU A 606 38.68 -6.63 -13.53
CA LEU A 606 39.51 -6.48 -12.33
C LEU A 606 40.99 -6.26 -12.66
N ARG A 607 41.53 -6.97 -13.66
CA ARG A 607 42.94 -6.90 -14.10
C ARG A 607 43.27 -5.55 -14.73
N ASP A 608 42.42 -5.10 -15.66
CA ASP A 608 42.64 -3.90 -16.47
C ASP A 608 41.90 -2.68 -15.89
N ASN A 609 41.25 -2.83 -14.74
CA ASN A 609 40.50 -1.79 -14.02
C ASN A 609 39.46 -1.07 -14.90
N LEU A 610 38.75 -1.83 -15.72
CA LEU A 610 37.82 -1.30 -16.74
C LEU A 610 36.47 -0.87 -16.19
N HIS A 611 36.12 -1.29 -14.97
CA HIS A 611 34.95 -0.82 -14.24
C HIS A 611 35.20 -0.86 -12.73
N CYS A 612 34.37 -0.13 -11.96
CA CYS A 612 34.36 -0.28 -10.50
C CYS A 612 33.95 -1.72 -10.14
N VAL A 613 34.82 -2.41 -9.38
CA VAL A 613 34.52 -3.69 -8.74
C VAL A 613 34.08 -3.42 -7.31
N HIS A 614 32.82 -3.68 -7.02
CA HIS A 614 32.24 -3.50 -5.69
C HIS A 614 32.64 -4.68 -4.81
N LYS A 615 33.71 -4.49 -4.04
CA LYS A 615 34.15 -5.40 -2.98
C LYS A 615 33.48 -5.00 -1.67
N PHE A 616 32.62 -5.87 -1.15
CA PHE A 616 31.93 -5.62 0.12
C PHE A 616 32.77 -5.98 1.35
N TYR A 617 33.86 -6.74 1.17
CA TYR A 617 34.71 -7.24 2.25
C TYR A 617 36.19 -7.19 1.83
N THR A 618 37.08 -7.04 2.80
CA THR A 618 38.52 -7.18 2.57
C THR A 618 38.88 -8.66 2.40
N GLU A 619 39.28 -9.04 1.20
CA GLU A 619 40.05 -10.27 0.97
C GLU A 619 41.34 -10.21 1.81
N GLN A 620 41.59 -11.23 2.64
CA GLN A 620 42.89 -11.45 3.32
C GLN A 620 43.75 -12.41 2.50
#